data_AF-A0A7Z9I2V0-F1
#
_entry.id   AF-A0A7Z9I2V0-F1
#
_cell.length_a   1.000
_cell.length_b   1.000
_cell.length_c   1.000
_cell.angle_alpha   90.00
_cell.angle_beta   90.00
_cell.angle_gamma   90.00
#
_symmetry.space_group_name_H-M   'P 1'
#
loop_
_entity.id
_entity.type
_entity.pdbx_description
1 polymer ?
#
loop_
_entity_poly.entity_id
_entity_poly.type
_entity_poly.pdbx_seq_one_letter_code
_entity_poly.pdbx_strand_id
1 'polypeptide(L)'
;MDESFFEKYGVVDEAELKENVGVTIISRKTAELKSEYRIAVRTQLSDLYDEFDLPEELMEFEKEQVQKELEKISAEKEITEEEKEKKRQEGYENAKKDLRMKFILDSISEHEKMNFDENEAAREFVGLAQITGQSPDKLIQTPFGRDMYQRIIIRKQGDSILDRVVARVFGDSIEEISSEAHEHVHDENCEHDHT
;
A
#
# COMPACT_ATOMS: atom_id res chain seq x y z
N MET A 1 -16.66 4.75 -40.99
CA MET A 1 -17.02 3.74 -39.99
C MET A 1 -18.42 3.27 -40.32
N ASP A 2 -18.70 1.98 -40.19
CA ASP A 2 -19.98 1.36 -40.53
C ASP A 2 -20.72 0.84 -39.28
N GLU A 3 -21.99 0.46 -39.43
CA GLU A 3 -22.85 -0.01 -38.34
C GLU A 3 -22.26 -1.25 -37.64
N SER A 4 -21.65 -2.16 -38.40
CA SER A 4 -20.97 -3.35 -37.86
C SER A 4 -19.75 -3.02 -36.99
N PHE A 5 -19.13 -1.86 -37.20
CA PHE A 5 -18.06 -1.36 -36.35
C PHE A 5 -18.61 -0.77 -35.06
N PHE A 6 -19.69 -0.01 -35.09
CA PHE A 6 -20.30 0.58 -33.91
C PHE A 6 -20.89 -0.48 -32.97
N GLU A 7 -21.55 -1.52 -33.50
CA GLU A 7 -22.05 -2.66 -32.71
C GLU A 7 -20.94 -3.40 -31.94
N LYS A 8 -19.75 -3.56 -32.53
CA LYS A 8 -18.60 -4.20 -31.85
C LYS A 8 -18.12 -3.44 -30.62
N TYR A 9 -18.30 -2.12 -30.61
CA TYR A 9 -17.96 -1.26 -29.49
C TYR A 9 -19.17 -0.91 -28.61
N GLY A 10 -20.35 -1.49 -28.91
CA GLY A 10 -21.57 -1.28 -28.15
C GLY A 10 -22.12 0.14 -28.23
N VAL A 11 -21.86 0.86 -29.32
CA VAL A 11 -22.30 2.25 -29.54
C VAL A 11 -23.19 2.35 -30.78
N VAL A 12 -24.00 3.40 -30.87
CA VAL A 12 -24.98 3.60 -31.95
C VAL A 12 -24.37 4.41 -33.11
N ASP A 13 -23.45 5.34 -32.82
CA ASP A 13 -22.83 6.18 -33.85
C ASP A 13 -21.41 6.67 -33.50
N GLU A 14 -20.83 7.46 -34.40
CA GLU A 14 -19.49 8.05 -34.23
C GLU A 14 -19.44 9.07 -33.08
N ALA A 15 -20.55 9.75 -32.77
CA ALA A 15 -20.58 10.75 -31.71
C ALA A 15 -20.52 10.07 -30.33
N GLU A 16 -21.32 9.02 -30.12
CA GLU A 16 -21.28 8.21 -28.91
C GLU A 16 -19.93 7.50 -28.74
N LEU A 17 -19.34 6.99 -29.84
CA LEU A 17 -17.99 6.43 -29.79
C LEU A 17 -16.95 7.47 -29.32
N LYS A 18 -17.00 8.69 -29.85
CA LYS A 18 -16.08 9.77 -29.46
C LYS A 18 -16.28 10.20 -28.01
N GLU A 19 -17.53 10.24 -27.54
CA GLU A 19 -17.85 10.52 -26.14
C GLU A 19 -17.27 9.45 -25.23
N ASN A 20 -17.53 8.17 -25.50
CA ASN A 20 -17.02 7.04 -24.69
C ASN A 20 -15.49 6.99 -24.66
N VAL A 21 -14.84 7.21 -25.80
CA VAL A 21 -13.38 7.34 -25.88
C VAL A 21 -12.90 8.56 -25.09
N GLY A 22 -13.58 9.70 -25.20
CA GLY A 22 -13.27 10.92 -24.44
C GLY A 22 -13.35 10.71 -22.92
N VAL A 23 -14.42 10.10 -22.43
CA VAL A 23 -14.61 9.73 -21.02
C VAL A 23 -13.51 8.79 -20.55
N THR A 24 -13.16 7.78 -21.35
CA THR A 24 -12.09 6.82 -21.02
C THR A 24 -10.72 7.51 -20.93
N ILE A 25 -10.41 8.41 -21.89
CA ILE A 25 -9.16 9.18 -21.89
C ILE A 25 -9.07 10.09 -20.66
N ILE A 26 -10.15 10.81 -20.35
CA ILE A 26 -10.20 11.71 -19.18
C ILE A 26 -10.01 10.90 -17.90
N SER A 27 -10.75 9.81 -17.73
CA SER A 27 -10.65 8.93 -16.56
C SER A 27 -9.23 8.41 -16.36
N ARG A 28 -8.60 7.92 -17.43
CA ARG A 28 -7.21 7.45 -17.40
C ARG A 28 -6.23 8.56 -17.02
N LYS A 29 -6.34 9.73 -17.65
CA LYS A 29 -5.49 10.90 -17.37
C LYS A 29 -5.63 11.37 -15.92
N THR A 30 -6.84 11.38 -15.40
CA THR A 30 -7.12 11.73 -14.01
C THR A 30 -6.50 10.70 -13.06
N ALA A 31 -6.61 9.41 -13.35
CA ALA A 31 -5.98 8.37 -12.54
C ALA A 31 -4.45 8.45 -12.55
N GLU A 32 -3.84 8.70 -13.72
CA GLU A 32 -2.39 8.94 -13.87
C GLU A 32 -1.96 10.14 -13.02
N LEU A 33 -2.66 11.27 -13.13
CA LEU A 33 -2.35 12.49 -12.39
C LEU A 33 -2.47 12.30 -10.87
N LYS A 34 -3.53 11.62 -10.40
CA LYS A 34 -3.71 11.30 -8.97
C LYS A 34 -2.58 10.41 -8.45
N SER A 35 -2.14 9.42 -9.23
CA SER A 35 -1.02 8.56 -8.88
C SER A 35 0.31 9.34 -8.79
N GLU A 36 0.58 10.23 -9.74
CA GLU A 36 1.76 11.11 -9.71
C GLU A 36 1.72 12.03 -8.50
N TYR A 37 0.55 12.60 -8.21
CA TYR A 37 0.36 13.47 -7.04
C TYR A 37 0.59 12.72 -5.73
N ARG A 38 0.08 11.48 -5.59
CA ARG A 38 0.34 10.63 -4.41
C ARG A 38 1.83 10.43 -4.18
N ILE A 39 2.59 10.12 -5.24
CA ILE A 39 4.05 9.92 -5.14
C ILE A 39 4.75 11.22 -4.71
N ALA A 40 4.33 12.35 -5.27
CA ALA A 40 4.89 13.65 -4.92
C ALA A 40 4.62 13.99 -3.44
N VAL A 41 3.37 13.80 -2.97
CA VAL A 41 2.99 14.02 -1.57
C VAL A 41 3.81 13.13 -0.64
N ARG A 42 3.90 11.83 -0.91
CA ARG A 42 4.71 10.90 -0.11
C ARG A 42 6.17 11.34 -0.01
N THR A 43 6.74 11.81 -1.11
CA THR A 43 8.14 12.25 -1.13
C THR A 43 8.33 13.55 -0.33
N GLN A 44 7.38 14.47 -0.40
CA GLN A 44 7.49 15.78 0.25
C GLN A 44 7.10 15.76 1.73
N LEU A 45 6.18 14.90 2.15
CA LEU A 45 5.65 14.90 3.53
C LEU A 45 6.74 14.76 4.59
N SER A 46 7.73 13.88 4.38
CA SER A 46 8.82 13.70 5.35
C SER A 46 9.74 14.93 5.46
N ASP A 47 9.86 15.72 4.38
CA ASP A 47 10.70 16.91 4.34
C ASP A 47 9.94 18.15 4.84
N LEU A 48 8.62 18.20 4.66
CA LEU A 48 7.75 19.29 5.13
C LEU A 48 7.56 19.32 6.65
N TYR A 49 7.73 18.18 7.31
CA TYR A 49 7.50 18.01 8.75
C TYR A 49 8.76 17.46 9.45
N ASP A 50 9.91 18.10 9.23
CA ASP A 50 11.18 17.69 9.82
C ASP A 50 11.41 18.19 11.26
N GLU A 51 10.59 19.16 11.72
CA GLU A 51 10.77 19.91 12.96
C GLU A 51 10.32 19.19 14.25
N PHE A 52 9.65 18.03 14.17
CA PHE A 52 9.22 17.32 15.38
C PHE A 52 10.21 16.22 15.81
N ASP A 53 10.42 16.14 17.12
CA ASP A 53 11.30 15.15 17.74
C ASP A 53 10.65 13.76 17.71
N LEU A 54 11.41 12.78 17.24
CA LEU A 54 11.01 11.38 17.28
C LEU A 54 11.36 10.77 18.65
N PRO A 55 10.51 9.90 19.22
CA PRO A 55 10.82 9.24 20.49
C PRO A 55 12.14 8.47 20.40
N GLU A 56 13.06 8.76 21.34
CA GLU A 56 14.41 8.19 21.34
C GLU A 56 14.40 6.66 21.43
N GLU A 57 13.51 6.11 22.25
CA GLU A 57 13.32 4.66 22.41
C GLU A 57 12.97 3.96 21.08
N LEU A 58 12.11 4.59 20.26
CA LEU A 58 11.77 4.06 18.94
C LEU A 58 12.93 4.21 17.97
N MET A 59 13.65 5.34 18.03
CA MET A 59 14.85 5.55 17.20
C MET A 59 15.95 4.53 17.49
N GLU A 60 16.20 4.21 18.76
CA GLU A 60 17.19 3.18 19.14
C GLU A 60 16.73 1.80 18.68
N PHE A 61 15.45 1.47 18.82
CA PHE A 61 14.91 0.22 18.29
C PHE A 61 15.13 0.09 16.77
N GLU A 62 14.84 1.12 15.99
CA GLU A 62 15.06 1.08 14.54
C GLU A 62 16.55 0.96 14.17
N LYS A 63 17.44 1.65 14.89
CA LYS A 63 18.90 1.50 14.70
C LYS A 63 19.37 0.07 14.98
N GLU A 64 18.84 -0.58 16.02
CA GLU A 64 19.14 -1.99 16.29
C GLU A 64 18.67 -2.91 15.16
N GLN A 65 17.52 -2.64 14.53
CA GLN A 65 17.05 -3.42 13.38
C GLN A 65 18.00 -3.26 12.18
N VAL A 66 18.41 -2.01 11.86
CA VAL A 66 19.40 -1.73 10.82
C VAL A 66 20.71 -2.48 11.07
N GLN A 67 21.17 -2.48 12.33
CA GLN A 67 22.39 -3.18 12.71
C GLN A 67 22.28 -4.70 12.53
N LYS A 68 21.15 -5.30 12.95
CA LYS A 68 20.88 -6.74 12.76
C LYS A 68 20.84 -7.12 11.27
N GLU A 69 20.21 -6.29 10.44
CA GLU A 69 20.17 -6.52 9.00
C GLU A 69 21.56 -6.43 8.36
N LEU A 70 22.38 -5.46 8.78
CA LEU A 70 23.75 -5.34 8.31
C LEU A 70 24.62 -6.52 8.70
N GLU A 71 24.50 -7.01 9.94
CA GLU A 71 25.21 -8.19 10.40
C GLU A 71 24.84 -9.42 9.57
N LYS A 72 23.55 -9.60 9.25
CA LYS A 72 23.09 -10.66 8.37
C LYS A 72 23.70 -10.53 6.96
N ILE A 73 23.69 -9.33 6.39
CA ILE A 73 24.28 -9.07 5.06
C ILE A 73 25.79 -9.34 5.07
N SER A 74 26.51 -8.89 6.11
CA SER A 74 27.95 -9.14 6.27
C SER A 74 28.28 -10.63 6.46
N ALA A 75 27.38 -11.40 7.07
CA ALA A 75 27.55 -12.84 7.22
C ALA A 75 27.31 -13.59 5.90
N GLU A 76 26.41 -13.09 5.06
CA GLU A 76 26.07 -13.70 3.76
C GLU A 76 27.01 -13.27 2.63
N LYS A 77 27.61 -12.08 2.73
CA LYS A 77 28.46 -11.47 1.69
C LYS A 77 29.67 -10.79 2.32
N GLU A 78 30.85 -11.01 1.74
CA GLU A 78 32.02 -10.18 2.05
C GLU A 78 31.75 -8.75 1.57
N ILE A 79 31.57 -7.83 2.52
CA ILE A 79 31.47 -6.39 2.27
C ILE A 79 32.64 -5.71 2.97
N THR A 80 33.12 -4.62 2.40
CA THR A 80 34.19 -3.83 3.01
C THR A 80 33.66 -3.03 4.21
N GLU A 81 34.54 -2.65 5.14
CA GLU A 81 34.16 -1.80 6.28
C GLU A 81 33.64 -0.43 5.84
N GLU A 82 34.16 0.12 4.74
CA GLU A 82 33.67 1.38 4.17
C GLU A 82 32.24 1.26 3.64
N GLU A 83 31.92 0.18 2.92
CA GLU A 83 30.56 -0.09 2.46
C GLU A 83 29.61 -0.37 3.62
N LYS A 84 30.09 -1.05 4.67
CA LYS A 84 29.31 -1.33 5.87
C LYS A 84 28.95 -0.04 6.61
N GLU A 85 29.91 0.87 6.77
CA GLU A 85 29.68 2.18 7.38
C GLU A 85 28.67 3.00 6.58
N LYS A 86 28.84 3.05 5.25
CA LYS A 86 27.92 3.77 4.37
C LYS A 86 26.49 3.24 4.50
N LYS A 87 26.31 1.93 4.41
CA LYS A 87 24.98 1.30 4.56
C LYS A 87 24.37 1.52 5.94
N ARG A 88 25.20 1.58 7.00
CA ARG A 88 24.74 1.90 8.35
C ARG A 88 24.18 3.31 8.45
N GLN A 89 24.91 4.29 7.94
CA GLN A 89 24.43 5.69 7.94
C GLN A 89 23.17 5.83 7.09
N GLU A 90 23.17 5.27 5.88
CA GLU A 90 21.98 5.26 5.01
C GLU A 90 20.79 4.57 5.69
N GLY A 91 21.01 3.44 6.37
CA GLY A 91 19.98 2.72 7.10
C GLY A 91 19.40 3.54 8.26
N TYR A 92 20.24 4.24 9.03
CA TYR A 92 19.77 5.09 10.13
C TYR A 92 18.97 6.31 9.63
N GLU A 93 19.41 6.95 8.55
CA GLU A 93 18.68 8.07 7.95
C GLU A 93 17.35 7.60 7.35
N ASN A 94 17.33 6.42 6.72
CA ASN A 94 16.08 5.83 6.20
C ASN A 94 15.12 5.47 7.33
N ALA A 95 15.60 4.80 8.39
CA ALA A 95 14.81 4.49 9.58
C ALA A 95 14.17 5.75 10.19
N LYS A 96 14.94 6.84 10.29
CA LYS A 96 14.43 8.13 10.76
C LYS A 96 13.30 8.66 9.88
N LYS A 97 13.48 8.64 8.56
CA LYS A 97 12.46 9.10 7.59
C LYS A 97 11.22 8.22 7.61
N ASP A 98 11.39 6.90 7.69
CA ASP A 98 10.29 5.94 7.72
C ASP A 98 9.48 6.07 9.01
N LEU A 99 10.14 6.21 10.16
CA LEU A 99 9.47 6.44 11.44
C LEU A 99 8.69 7.76 11.42
N ARG A 100 9.29 8.83 10.89
CA ARG A 100 8.60 10.11 10.70
C ARG A 100 7.38 10.00 9.80
N MET A 101 7.53 9.35 8.64
CA MET A 101 6.43 9.12 7.72
C MET A 101 5.29 8.37 8.40
N LYS A 102 5.62 7.34 9.19
CA LYS A 102 4.64 6.58 9.97
C LYS A 102 3.84 7.49 10.91
N PHE A 103 4.50 8.33 11.72
CA PHE A 103 3.81 9.28 12.60
C PHE A 103 2.89 10.25 11.85
N ILE A 104 3.33 10.76 10.70
CA ILE A 104 2.51 11.66 9.87
C ILE A 104 1.27 10.94 9.36
N LEU A 105 1.44 9.73 8.80
CA LEU A 105 0.34 8.94 8.26
C LEU A 105 -0.64 8.51 9.36
N ASP A 106 -0.13 8.07 10.51
CA ASP A 106 -0.94 7.69 11.67
C ASP A 106 -1.77 8.90 12.15
N SER A 107 -1.17 10.08 12.24
CA SER A 107 -1.89 11.31 12.61
C SER A 107 -2.99 11.68 11.61
N ILE A 108 -2.74 11.53 10.31
CA ILE A 108 -3.77 11.77 9.27
C ILE A 108 -4.89 10.74 9.41
N SER A 109 -4.54 9.46 9.57
CA SER A 109 -5.49 8.35 9.73
C SER A 109 -6.41 8.57 10.93
N GLU A 110 -5.85 8.99 12.08
CA GLU A 110 -6.62 9.31 13.28
C GLU A 110 -7.56 10.51 13.07
N HIS A 111 -7.05 11.59 12.48
CA HIS A 111 -7.83 12.82 12.26
C HIS A 111 -8.97 12.59 11.25
N GLU A 112 -8.71 11.83 10.20
CA GLU A 112 -9.69 11.46 9.16
C GLU A 112 -10.55 10.25 9.54
N LYS A 113 -10.32 9.66 10.73
CA LYS A 113 -11.00 8.47 11.26
C LYS A 113 -11.03 7.31 10.24
N MET A 114 -9.89 7.08 9.61
CA MET A 114 -9.76 6.08 8.56
C MET A 114 -9.72 4.68 9.17
N ASN A 115 -10.41 3.75 8.51
CA ASN A 115 -10.29 2.33 8.74
C ASN A 115 -9.69 1.68 7.50
N PHE A 116 -8.80 0.71 7.69
CA PHE A 116 -8.19 -0.02 6.60
C PHE A 116 -8.99 -1.28 6.27
N ASP A 117 -9.33 -1.48 4.98
CA ASP A 117 -9.92 -2.73 4.50
C ASP A 117 -8.82 -3.78 4.31
N GLU A 118 -8.66 -4.68 5.29
CA GLU A 118 -7.68 -5.77 5.21
C GLU A 118 -7.91 -6.70 3.99
N ASN A 119 -9.12 -6.74 3.43
CA ASN A 119 -9.39 -7.50 2.22
C ASN A 119 -8.60 -6.95 1.02
N GLU A 120 -8.25 -5.66 1.00
CA GLU A 120 -7.43 -5.10 -0.06
C GLU A 120 -6.02 -5.71 -0.06
N ALA A 121 -5.41 -5.83 1.12
CA ALA A 121 -4.14 -6.51 1.26
C ALA A 121 -4.24 -8.01 0.92
N ALA A 122 -5.33 -8.66 1.34
CA ALA A 122 -5.57 -10.08 1.03
C ALA A 122 -5.69 -10.34 -0.48
N ARG A 123 -6.44 -9.50 -1.20
CA ARG A 123 -6.59 -9.59 -2.67
C ARG A 123 -5.24 -9.49 -3.38
N GLU A 124 -4.38 -8.56 -2.97
CA GLU A 124 -3.05 -8.45 -3.56
C GLU A 124 -2.15 -9.63 -3.23
N PHE A 125 -2.15 -10.10 -1.98
CA PHE A 125 -1.38 -11.26 -1.57
C PHE A 125 -1.76 -12.50 -2.38
N VAL A 126 -3.06 -12.75 -2.57
CA VAL A 126 -3.57 -13.84 -3.41
C VAL A 126 -3.11 -13.67 -4.86
N GLY A 127 -3.21 -12.45 -5.41
CA GLY A 127 -2.76 -12.17 -6.78
C GLY A 127 -1.25 -12.45 -6.97
N LEU A 128 -0.40 -12.04 -6.03
CA LEU A 128 1.04 -12.31 -6.08
C LEU A 128 1.35 -13.81 -5.98
N ALA A 129 0.67 -14.53 -5.08
CA ALA A 129 0.81 -15.98 -4.98
C ALA A 129 0.42 -16.67 -6.30
N GLN A 130 -0.69 -16.27 -6.92
CA GLN A 130 -1.13 -16.82 -8.20
C GLN A 130 -0.14 -16.56 -9.35
N ILE A 131 0.35 -15.33 -9.49
CA ILE A 131 1.32 -14.96 -10.54
C ILE A 131 2.63 -15.76 -10.38
N THR A 132 3.02 -16.07 -9.14
CA THR A 132 4.22 -16.85 -8.84
C THR A 132 3.98 -18.36 -8.80
N GLY A 133 2.75 -18.83 -9.07
CA GLY A 133 2.39 -20.25 -9.05
C GLY A 133 2.37 -20.89 -7.66
N GLN A 134 2.28 -20.07 -6.60
CA GLN A 134 2.23 -20.51 -5.21
C GLN A 134 0.79 -20.58 -4.71
N SER A 135 0.52 -21.49 -3.76
CA SER A 135 -0.77 -21.54 -3.05
C SER A 135 -0.80 -20.45 -1.97
N PRO A 136 -1.78 -19.52 -1.99
CA PRO A 136 -1.88 -18.47 -0.97
C PRO A 136 -1.97 -19.03 0.46
N ASP A 137 -2.82 -20.04 0.66
CA ASP A 137 -3.06 -20.68 1.96
C ASP A 137 -1.81 -21.34 2.54
N LYS A 138 -0.96 -21.91 1.67
CA LYS A 138 0.33 -22.48 2.09
C LYS A 138 1.37 -21.39 2.32
N LEU A 139 1.40 -20.37 1.46
CA LEU A 139 2.39 -19.31 1.54
C LEU A 139 2.26 -18.52 2.84
N ILE A 140 1.04 -18.15 3.25
CA ILE A 140 0.78 -17.38 4.47
C ILE A 140 1.17 -18.13 5.75
N GLN A 141 1.28 -19.47 5.70
CA GLN A 141 1.73 -20.27 6.83
C GLN A 141 3.26 -20.27 7.01
N THR A 142 4.02 -19.79 6.02
CA THR A 142 5.48 -19.68 6.10
C THR A 142 5.91 -18.35 6.74
N PRO A 143 7.10 -18.28 7.41
CA PRO A 143 7.64 -17.02 7.90
C PRO A 143 7.78 -15.96 6.81
N PHE A 144 8.23 -16.37 5.61
CA PHE A 144 8.38 -15.49 4.46
C PHE A 144 7.03 -14.93 3.98
N GLY A 145 6.01 -15.78 3.83
CA GLY A 145 4.69 -15.33 3.41
C GLY A 145 4.00 -14.42 4.44
N ARG A 146 4.20 -14.67 5.74
CA ARG A 146 3.72 -13.75 6.79
C ARG A 146 4.38 -12.38 6.70
N ASP A 147 5.70 -12.33 6.54
CA ASP A 147 6.44 -11.08 6.36
C ASP A 147 5.97 -10.34 5.09
N MET A 148 5.79 -11.06 3.99
CA MET A 148 5.25 -10.50 2.75
C MET A 148 3.86 -9.89 2.96
N TYR A 149 2.96 -10.61 3.62
CA TYR A 149 1.60 -10.13 3.87
C TYR A 149 1.58 -8.88 4.76
N GLN A 150 2.37 -8.87 5.83
CA GLN A 150 2.54 -7.70 6.71
C GLN A 150 3.04 -6.48 5.95
N ARG A 151 4.04 -6.64 5.06
CA ARG A 151 4.52 -5.55 4.20
C ARG A 151 3.43 -5.02 3.27
N ILE A 152 2.59 -5.90 2.71
CA ILE A 152 1.45 -5.51 1.88
C ILE A 152 0.45 -4.68 2.68
N ILE A 153 0.11 -5.11 3.91
CA ILE A 153 -0.77 -4.37 4.81
C ILE A 153 -0.22 -2.97 5.06
N ILE A 154 1.02 -2.86 5.55
CA ILE A 154 1.64 -1.57 5.89
C ILE A 154 1.65 -0.63 4.67
N ARG A 155 2.03 -1.15 3.50
CA ARG A 155 2.06 -0.36 2.27
C ARG A 155 0.66 0.09 1.86
N LYS A 156 -0.33 -0.82 1.86
CA LYS A 156 -1.71 -0.52 1.47
C LYS A 156 -2.40 0.45 2.41
N GLN A 157 -2.18 0.31 3.71
CA GLN A 157 -2.67 1.26 4.69
C GLN A 157 -2.09 2.66 4.42
N GLY A 158 -0.76 2.77 4.25
CA GLY A 158 -0.13 4.04 3.91
C GLY A 158 -0.64 4.65 2.60
N ASP A 159 -0.82 3.83 1.56
CA ASP A 159 -1.36 4.30 0.26
C ASP A 159 -2.81 4.79 0.40
N SER A 160 -3.66 4.10 1.15
CA SER A 160 -5.04 4.50 1.39
C SER A 160 -5.15 5.88 2.07
N ILE A 161 -4.28 6.14 3.05
CA ILE A 161 -4.20 7.43 3.75
C ILE A 161 -3.80 8.54 2.77
N LEU A 162 -2.82 8.28 1.91
CA LEU A 162 -2.42 9.25 0.90
C LEU A 162 -3.49 9.44 -0.17
N ASP A 163 -4.21 8.39 -0.56
CA ASP A 163 -5.35 8.49 -1.49
C ASP A 163 -6.46 9.37 -0.89
N ARG A 164 -6.68 9.34 0.43
CA ARG A 164 -7.58 10.28 1.12
C ARG A 164 -7.11 11.73 1.00
N VAL A 165 -5.80 11.98 1.13
CA VAL A 165 -5.21 13.32 0.92
C VAL A 165 -5.40 13.77 -0.53
N VAL A 166 -5.14 12.88 -1.49
CA VAL A 166 -5.36 13.17 -2.93
C VAL A 166 -6.83 13.47 -3.20
N ALA A 167 -7.77 12.68 -2.67
CA ALA A 167 -9.20 12.90 -2.84
C ALA A 167 -9.65 14.30 -2.39
N ARG A 168 -9.16 14.78 -1.24
CA ARG A 168 -9.38 16.16 -0.75
C ARG A 168 -8.93 17.22 -1.76
N VAL A 169 -7.74 17.04 -2.32
CA VAL A 169 -7.14 18.01 -3.27
C VAL A 169 -7.89 18.06 -4.58
N PHE A 170 -8.34 16.90 -5.07
CA PHE A 170 -9.07 16.79 -6.34
C PHE A 170 -10.59 17.01 -6.20
N GLY A 171 -11.09 17.19 -4.98
CA GLY A 171 -12.51 17.42 -4.70
C GLY A 171 -13.38 16.18 -4.91
N ASP A 172 -12.78 14.99 -4.84
CA ASP A 172 -13.53 13.74 -4.93
C ASP A 172 -14.44 13.57 -3.69
N SER A 173 -15.54 12.84 -3.86
CA SER A 173 -16.36 12.43 -2.72
C SER A 173 -15.55 11.52 -1.81
N ILE A 174 -15.47 11.91 -0.54
CA ILE A 174 -14.80 11.12 0.48
C ILE A 174 -15.88 10.25 1.11
N GLU A 175 -15.88 8.96 0.80
CA GLU A 175 -16.76 8.02 1.48
C GLU A 175 -16.46 8.04 2.98
N GLU A 176 -17.43 8.44 3.79
CA GLU A 176 -17.43 8.15 5.22
C GLU A 176 -17.59 6.63 5.33
N ILE A 177 -16.52 5.93 5.70
CA ILE A 177 -16.59 4.50 5.96
C ILE A 177 -17.45 4.34 7.21
N SER A 178 -18.74 4.10 6.99
CA SER A 178 -19.66 3.58 7.99
C SER A 178 -19.03 2.34 8.62
N SER A 179 -18.91 2.34 9.94
CA SER A 179 -18.38 1.24 10.73
C SER A 179 -19.35 0.04 10.77
N GLU A 180 -19.86 -0.40 9.63
CA GLU A 180 -20.54 -1.68 9.56
C GLU A 180 -19.47 -2.77 9.61
N ALA A 181 -19.18 -3.18 10.84
CA ALA A 181 -18.52 -4.42 11.14
C ALA A 181 -19.21 -5.51 10.32
N HIS A 182 -18.56 -5.96 9.25
CA HIS A 182 -19.01 -7.13 8.52
C HIS A 182 -18.86 -8.31 9.48
N GLU A 183 -20.01 -8.67 10.07
CA GLU A 183 -20.19 -9.84 10.91
C GLU A 183 -19.54 -11.03 10.20
N HIS A 184 -18.54 -11.64 10.85
CA HIS A 184 -17.98 -12.90 10.40
C HIS A 184 -19.15 -13.88 10.22
N VAL A 185 -19.45 -14.24 8.98
CA VAL A 185 -20.33 -15.35 8.68
C VAL A 185 -19.57 -16.59 9.15
N HIS A 186 -19.87 -17.04 10.37
CA HIS A 186 -19.47 -18.36 10.80
C HIS A 186 -20.15 -19.36 9.87
N ASP A 187 -19.34 -20.14 9.17
CA ASP A 187 -19.78 -21.25 8.36
C ASP A 187 -20.40 -22.30 9.31
N GLU A 188 -21.73 -22.30 9.44
CA GLU A 188 -22.51 -23.24 10.27
C GLU A 188 -22.52 -24.66 9.67
N ASN A 189 -21.35 -25.23 9.33
CA ASN A 189 -21.30 -26.59 8.78
C ASN A 189 -20.06 -27.41 9.21
N CYS A 190 -19.56 -27.19 10.44
CA CYS A 190 -18.72 -28.18 11.11
C CYS A 190 -19.57 -29.14 11.96
N GLU A 191 -20.23 -30.09 11.29
CA GLU A 191 -20.70 -31.32 11.95
C GLU A 191 -19.48 -32.13 12.40
N HIS A 192 -19.09 -31.95 13.66
CA HIS A 192 -18.23 -32.91 14.36
C HIS A 192 -19.12 -33.95 15.03
N ASP A 193 -19.34 -35.07 14.33
CA ASP A 193 -19.86 -36.29 14.95
C ASP A 193 -18.79 -36.83 15.93
N HIS A 194 -19.11 -36.77 17.21
CA HIS A 194 -18.39 -37.49 18.26
C HIS A 194 -19.20 -38.73 18.66
N THR A 195 -18.76 -39.90 18.22
CA THR A 195 -18.98 -41.19 18.92
C THR A 195 -17.71 -42.02 18.93
#